data_AF-A0A2H0QF94-F1
#
_entry.id   AF-A0A2H0QF94-F1
#
_cell.length_a   1.000
_cell.length_b   1.000
_cell.length_c   1.000
_cell.angle_alpha   90.00
_cell.angle_beta   90.00
_cell.angle_gamma   90.00
#
_symmetry.space_group_name_H-M   'P 1'
#
loop_
_entity.id
_entity.type
_entity.pdbx_description
1 polymer ?
#
loop_
_entity_poly.entity_id
_entity_poly.type
_entity_poly.pdbx_seq_one_letter_code
_entity_poly.pdbx_strand_id
1 'polypeptide(L)'
;MAGEMDTRKILTIIFFVIFALVLVVGFYYVGSPEHNRNLNADKERMEDLSYIRNGINKYYRENCKLPDSLDELEIIQQNPAMKRPYSYRHNSITHPIGDYELKSGDKENEYQLCTEFYAESEGYNPKIAEPIIEYVHHNISHPAGHHCFKLKLDSWAHEKCEKKKPQAN
;
A
#
# COMPACT_ATOMS: atom_id res chain seq x y z
N MET A 1 -30.52 -51.85 7.76
CA MET A 1 -31.70 -51.03 7.40
C MET A 1 -31.24 -49.93 6.48
N ALA A 2 -31.18 -50.19 5.17
CA ALA A 2 -30.85 -49.17 4.17
C ALA A 2 -32.17 -48.50 3.79
N GLY A 3 -32.39 -47.28 4.27
CA GLY A 3 -33.58 -46.50 3.93
C GLY A 3 -33.58 -46.18 2.45
N GLU A 4 -34.66 -46.54 1.77
CA GLU A 4 -34.92 -46.20 0.38
C GLU A 4 -34.97 -44.66 0.27
N MET A 5 -33.90 -44.08 -0.25
CA MET A 5 -33.75 -42.63 -0.33
C MET A 5 -34.59 -42.13 -1.51
N ASP A 6 -35.71 -41.49 -1.19
CA ASP A 6 -36.65 -40.88 -2.15
C ASP A 6 -35.89 -40.11 -3.24
N THR A 7 -36.15 -40.45 -4.51
CA THR A 7 -35.55 -39.84 -5.71
C THR A 7 -35.56 -38.31 -5.66
N ARG A 8 -36.59 -37.70 -5.04
CA ARG A 8 -36.65 -36.25 -4.84
C ARG A 8 -35.55 -35.74 -3.93
N LYS A 9 -35.26 -36.45 -2.84
CA LYS A 9 -34.18 -36.13 -1.90
C LYS A 9 -32.81 -36.27 -2.57
N ILE A 10 -32.63 -37.29 -3.41
CA ILE A 10 -31.41 -37.48 -4.19
C ILE A 10 -31.17 -36.28 -5.12
N LEU A 11 -32.20 -35.86 -5.85
CA LEU A 11 -32.11 -34.68 -6.74
C LEU A 11 -31.83 -33.39 -5.96
N THR A 12 -32.44 -33.19 -4.79
CA THR A 12 -32.16 -32.03 -3.94
C THR A 12 -30.70 -32.00 -3.46
N ILE A 13 -30.16 -33.16 -3.03
CA ILE A 13 -28.77 -33.26 -2.59
C ILE A 13 -27.83 -32.95 -3.75
N ILE A 14 -28.08 -33.54 -4.93
CA ILE A 14 -27.27 -33.30 -6.13
C ILE A 14 -27.28 -31.80 -6.48
N PHE A 15 -28.45 -31.15 -6.48
CA PHE A 15 -28.55 -29.73 -6.78
C PHE A 15 -27.79 -28.87 -5.76
N PHE A 16 -27.90 -29.18 -4.47
CA PHE A 16 -27.18 -28.46 -3.42
C PHE A 16 -25.66 -28.62 -3.53
N VAL A 17 -25.19 -29.83 -3.85
CA VAL A 17 -23.77 -30.11 -4.09
C VAL A 17 -23.25 -29.34 -5.30
N ILE A 18 -23.98 -29.36 -6.42
CA ILE A 18 -23.62 -28.60 -7.62
C ILE A 18 -23.57 -27.10 -7.31
N PHE A 19 -24.57 -26.58 -6.61
CA PHE A 19 -24.62 -25.17 -6.22
C PHE A 19 -23.44 -24.78 -5.32
N ALA A 20 -23.13 -25.60 -4.31
CA ALA A 20 -21.98 -25.38 -3.44
C ALA A 20 -20.65 -25.40 -4.23
N LEU A 21 -20.50 -26.34 -5.18
CA LEU A 21 -19.32 -26.42 -6.05
C LEU A 21 -19.17 -25.16 -6.92
N VAL A 22 -20.26 -24.66 -7.50
CA VAL A 22 -20.24 -23.42 -8.30
C VAL A 22 -19.79 -22.23 -7.45
N LEU A 23 -20.26 -22.12 -6.20
CA LEU A 23 -19.81 -21.06 -5.29
C LEU A 23 -18.33 -21.17 -4.95
N VAL A 24 -17.85 -22.37 -4.61
CA VAL A 24 -16.43 -22.61 -4.28
C VAL A 24 -15.54 -22.28 -5.48
N VAL A 25 -15.89 -22.74 -6.68
CA VAL A 25 -15.15 -22.44 -7.90
C VAL A 25 -15.20 -20.95 -8.22
N GLY A 26 -16.35 -20.31 -8.05
CA GLY A 26 -16.50 -18.86 -8.23
C GLY A 26 -15.57 -18.06 -7.32
N PHE A 27 -15.55 -18.36 -6.02
CA PHE A 27 -14.65 -17.69 -5.07
C PHE A 27 -13.18 -18.05 -5.28
N TYR A 28 -12.88 -19.25 -5.77
CA TYR A 28 -11.51 -19.64 -6.11
C TYR A 28 -10.94 -18.79 -7.26
N TYR A 29 -11.74 -18.53 -8.30
CA TYR A 29 -11.28 -17.75 -9.46
C TYR A 29 -11.35 -16.23 -9.26
N VAL A 30 -12.37 -15.71 -8.57
CA VAL A 30 -12.54 -14.25 -8.34
C VAL A 30 -11.77 -13.77 -7.10
N GLY A 31 -11.31 -14.70 -6.26
CA GLY A 31 -10.77 -14.40 -4.94
C GLY A 31 -11.86 -14.17 -3.90
N SER A 32 -11.52 -14.28 -2.62
CA SER A 32 -12.48 -14.04 -1.54
C SER A 32 -12.85 -12.55 -1.47
N PRO A 33 -14.06 -12.20 -0.97
CA PRO A 33 -14.43 -10.81 -0.72
C PRO A 33 -13.43 -10.10 0.20
N GLU A 34 -12.85 -10.81 1.15
CA GLU A 34 -11.81 -10.30 2.05
C GLU A 34 -10.53 -9.93 1.27
N HIS A 35 -10.06 -10.82 0.39
CA HIS A 35 -8.88 -10.56 -0.42
C HIS A 35 -9.05 -9.31 -1.30
N ASN A 36 -10.21 -9.16 -1.95
CA ASN A 36 -10.51 -7.97 -2.76
C ASN A 36 -10.55 -6.68 -1.94
N ARG A 37 -11.02 -6.73 -0.69
CA ARG A 37 -11.00 -5.57 0.22
C ARG A 37 -9.59 -5.21 0.65
N ASN A 38 -8.76 -6.21 0.93
CA ASN A 38 -7.35 -6.01 1.26
C ASN A 38 -6.61 -5.33 0.09
N LEU A 39 -6.80 -5.82 -1.13
CA LEU A 39 -6.23 -5.19 -2.33
C LEU A 39 -6.67 -3.74 -2.53
N ASN A 40 -7.93 -3.41 -2.22
CA ASN A 40 -8.41 -2.03 -2.32
C ASN A 40 -7.80 -1.12 -1.25
N ALA A 41 -7.66 -1.62 -0.01
CA ALA A 41 -6.96 -0.88 1.04
C ALA A 41 -5.48 -0.65 0.67
N ASP A 42 -4.82 -1.64 0.08
CA ASP A 42 -3.44 -1.52 -0.37
C ASP A 42 -3.27 -0.54 -1.54
N LYS A 43 -4.27 -0.42 -2.43
CA LYS A 43 -4.30 0.65 -3.45
C LYS A 43 -4.37 2.04 -2.83
N GLU A 44 -5.23 2.23 -1.82
CA GLU A 44 -5.31 3.50 -1.08
C GLU A 44 -3.94 3.82 -0.43
N ARG A 45 -3.24 2.82 0.13
CA ARG A 45 -1.88 3.01 0.66
C ARG A 45 -0.87 3.44 -0.40
N MET A 46 -0.93 2.86 -1.60
CA MET A 46 -0.05 3.23 -2.71
C MET A 46 -0.29 4.68 -3.17
N GLU A 47 -1.54 5.12 -3.18
CA GLU A 47 -1.91 6.52 -3.44
C GLU A 47 -1.33 7.44 -2.35
N ASP A 48 -1.50 7.08 -1.09
CA ASP A 48 -1.00 7.86 0.04
C ASP A 48 0.53 7.96 0.07
N LEU A 49 1.25 6.86 -0.20
CA LEU A 49 2.71 6.89 -0.36
C LEU A 49 3.14 7.88 -1.45
N SER A 50 2.41 7.92 -2.57
CA SER A 50 2.68 8.85 -3.66
C SER A 50 2.48 10.30 -3.23
N TYR A 51 1.43 10.57 -2.46
CA TYR A 51 1.17 11.91 -1.92
C TYR A 51 2.20 12.32 -0.85
N ILE A 52 2.55 11.42 0.07
CA ILE A 52 3.57 11.66 1.11
C ILE A 52 4.91 11.99 0.46
N ARG A 53 5.33 11.20 -0.53
CA ARG A 53 6.56 11.45 -1.32
C ARG A 53 6.58 12.86 -1.91
N ASN A 54 5.46 13.28 -2.53
CA ASN A 54 5.35 14.62 -3.10
C ASN A 54 5.41 15.71 -2.01
N GLY A 55 4.83 15.46 -0.84
CA GLY A 55 4.95 16.31 0.35
C GLY A 55 6.39 16.46 0.81
N ILE A 56 7.14 15.35 0.89
CA ILE A 56 8.58 15.34 1.24
C ILE A 56 9.39 16.13 0.23
N ASN A 57 9.17 15.91 -1.08
CA ASN A 57 9.84 16.66 -2.14
C ASN A 57 9.57 18.17 -2.03
N LYS A 58 8.33 18.57 -1.76
CA LYS A 58 7.95 19.98 -1.55
C LYS A 58 8.64 20.56 -0.31
N TYR A 59 8.57 19.86 0.82
CA TYR A 59 9.20 20.27 2.07
C TYR A 59 10.71 20.45 1.90
N TYR A 60 11.38 19.49 1.25
CA TYR A 60 12.81 19.57 0.98
C TYR A 60 13.17 20.78 0.13
N ARG A 61 12.41 21.05 -0.93
CA ARG A 61 12.64 22.22 -1.79
C ARG A 61 12.54 23.56 -1.04
N GLU A 62 11.75 23.61 0.02
CA GLU A 62 11.51 24.81 0.82
C GLU A 62 12.54 24.96 1.94
N ASN A 63 12.90 23.85 2.61
CA ASN A 63 13.71 23.84 3.82
C ASN A 63 15.16 23.36 3.60
N CYS A 64 15.46 22.77 2.44
CA CYS A 64 16.74 22.16 2.09
C CYS A 64 17.22 21.09 3.07
N LYS A 65 16.28 20.44 3.75
CA LYS A 65 16.47 19.27 4.60
C LYS A 65 15.26 18.35 4.47
N LEU A 66 15.45 17.06 4.75
CA LEU A 66 14.32 16.13 4.92
C LEU A 66 13.53 16.52 6.18
N PRO A 67 12.21 16.27 6.20
CA PRO A 67 11.42 16.48 7.40
C PRO A 67 11.83 15.47 8.47
N ASP A 68 11.83 15.90 9.74
CA ASP A 68 12.18 15.02 10.86
C ASP A 68 11.02 14.06 11.20
N SER A 69 9.79 14.43 10.80
CA SER A 69 8.59 13.60 10.92
C SER A 69 7.58 13.92 9.81
N LEU A 70 6.66 12.98 9.54
CA LEU A 70 5.59 13.18 8.56
C LEU A 70 4.64 14.32 8.95
N ASP A 71 4.51 14.64 10.24
CA ASP A 71 3.64 15.73 10.73
C ASP A 71 4.07 17.13 10.26
N GLU A 72 5.32 17.27 9.81
CA GLU A 72 5.84 18.52 9.24
C GLU A 72 5.34 18.76 7.81
N LEU A 73 4.73 17.77 7.17
CA LEU A 73 4.23 17.89 5.82
C LEU A 73 2.87 18.62 5.80
N GLU A 74 2.83 19.78 5.13
CA GLU A 74 1.61 20.57 4.96
C GLU A 74 0.45 19.75 4.36
N ILE A 75 0.75 18.83 3.44
CA ILE A 75 -0.25 17.95 2.81
C ILE A 75 -0.96 17.07 3.84
N ILE A 76 -0.24 16.62 4.87
CA ILE A 76 -0.79 15.81 5.96
C ILE A 76 -1.66 16.69 6.87
N GLN A 77 -1.25 17.93 7.11
CA GLN A 77 -2.02 18.86 7.93
C GLN A 77 -3.33 19.29 7.27
N GLN A 78 -3.31 19.51 5.95
CA GLN A 78 -4.41 20.09 5.18
C GLN A 78 -5.34 19.07 4.53
N ASN A 79 -4.91 17.84 4.27
CA ASN A 79 -5.74 16.84 3.61
C ASN A 79 -6.52 16.00 4.64
N PRO A 80 -7.85 16.20 4.80
CA PRO A 80 -8.63 15.42 5.73
C PRO A 80 -8.75 13.95 5.30
N ALA A 81 -8.53 13.62 4.03
CA ALA A 81 -8.58 12.25 3.53
C ALA A 81 -7.43 11.41 4.12
N MET A 82 -6.23 11.99 4.22
CA MET A 82 -5.08 11.38 4.90
C MET A 82 -5.25 11.26 6.42
N LYS A 83 -6.34 11.79 6.99
CA LYS A 83 -6.69 11.66 8.41
C LYS A 83 -7.82 10.66 8.63
N ARG A 84 -8.38 10.06 7.57
CA ARG A 84 -9.44 9.05 7.67
C ARG A 84 -8.83 7.66 7.86
N PRO A 85 -9.34 6.86 8.81
CA PRO A 85 -8.94 5.46 8.89
C PRO A 85 -9.32 4.71 7.61
N TYR A 86 -8.44 3.82 7.14
CA TYR A 86 -8.72 2.95 6.00
C TYR A 86 -9.95 2.08 6.25
N SER A 87 -10.72 1.84 5.20
CA SER A 87 -12.05 1.23 5.30
C SER A 87 -12.05 -0.31 5.45
N TYR A 88 -11.10 -0.92 6.16
CA TYR A 88 -11.33 -2.17 6.90
C TYR A 88 -10.15 -2.53 7.82
N ARG A 89 -10.38 -2.47 9.13
CA ARG A 89 -9.79 -3.41 10.09
C ARG A 89 -10.90 -3.85 11.02
N HIS A 90 -11.05 -5.17 11.18
CA HIS A 90 -11.64 -5.72 12.39
C HIS A 90 -10.72 -5.21 13.53
N ASN A 91 -11.24 -4.34 14.40
CA ASN A 91 -10.75 -4.09 15.76
C ASN A 91 -9.64 -3.04 15.99
N SER A 92 -9.16 -2.30 15.00
CA SER A 92 -8.24 -1.16 15.28
C SER A 92 -8.48 -0.02 14.32
N ILE A 93 -9.00 1.09 14.85
CA ILE A 93 -8.97 2.39 14.21
C ILE A 93 -7.56 2.92 14.44
N THR A 94 -6.58 2.44 13.68
CA THR A 94 -5.25 3.06 13.64
C THR A 94 -5.36 4.31 12.76
N HIS A 95 -4.72 5.40 13.19
CA HIS A 95 -4.63 6.62 12.38
C HIS A 95 -3.95 6.28 11.05
N PRO A 96 -4.42 6.76 9.88
CA PRO A 96 -3.74 6.55 8.60
C PRO A 96 -2.28 7.01 8.62
N ILE A 97 -1.95 8.11 9.31
CA ILE A 97 -0.56 8.60 9.45
C ILE A 97 0.28 7.68 10.35
N GLY A 98 -0.35 6.96 11.28
CA GLY A 98 0.33 6.01 12.18
C GLY A 98 0.76 4.71 11.50
N ASP A 99 0.29 4.46 10.27
CA ASP A 99 0.67 3.31 9.46
C ASP A 99 1.86 3.60 8.52
N TYR A 100 2.42 4.82 8.57
CA TYR A 100 3.57 5.22 7.74
C TYR A 100 4.79 5.58 8.58
N GLU A 101 5.94 5.03 8.20
CA GLU A 101 7.22 5.38 8.81
C GLU A 101 8.15 6.02 7.77
N LEU A 102 8.68 7.21 8.10
CA LEU A 102 9.77 7.83 7.36
C LEU A 102 11.10 7.46 8.02
N LYS A 103 12.04 6.94 7.23
CA LYS A 103 13.41 6.66 7.67
C LYS A 103 14.40 7.38 6.76
N SER A 104 15.47 7.92 7.32
CA SER A 104 16.58 8.48 6.54
C SER A 104 17.24 7.37 5.72
N GLY A 105 17.64 7.69 4.49
CA GLY A 105 18.40 6.80 3.63
C GLY A 105 19.90 6.90 3.88
N ASP A 106 20.68 6.18 3.07
CA ASP A 106 22.14 6.14 3.17
C ASP A 106 22.79 7.47 2.72
N LYS A 107 22.05 8.31 1.99
CA LYS A 107 22.51 9.61 1.46
C LYS A 107 21.52 10.73 1.81
N GLU A 108 21.99 11.98 1.77
CA GLU A 108 21.19 13.19 2.07
C GLU A 108 19.90 13.31 1.24
N ASN A 109 19.87 12.74 0.03
CA ASN A 109 18.72 12.78 -0.88
C ASN A 109 17.96 11.45 -1.00
N GLU A 110 18.25 10.50 -0.11
CA GLU A 110 17.63 9.18 -0.06
C GLU A 110 16.83 9.04 1.24
N TYR A 111 15.69 8.37 1.16
CA TYR A 111 14.84 8.07 2.32
C TYR A 111 14.03 6.80 2.07
N GLN A 112 13.40 6.29 3.12
CA GLN A 112 12.51 5.16 3.03
C GLN A 112 11.13 5.53 3.56
N LEU A 113 10.10 5.06 2.86
CA LEU A 113 8.72 5.09 3.34
C LEU A 113 8.26 3.66 3.57
N CYS A 114 7.91 3.35 4.81
CA CYS A 114 7.42 2.04 5.21
C CYS A 114 5.93 2.08 5.51
N THR A 115 5.23 0.99 5.17
CA THR A 115 3.83 0.76 5.55
C THR A 115 3.52 -0.73 5.59
N GLU A 116 2.33 -1.10 6.04
CA GLU A 116 1.85 -2.48 6.09
C GLU A 116 0.84 -2.75 4.96
N PHE A 117 1.15 -3.70 4.09
CA PHE A 117 0.24 -4.19 3.05
C PHE A 117 -0.50 -5.44 3.51
N TYR A 118 -1.78 -5.57 3.17
CA TYR A 118 -2.60 -6.70 3.58
C TYR A 118 -2.56 -7.87 2.60
N ALA A 119 -2.28 -7.59 1.35
CA ALA A 119 -2.14 -8.56 0.28
C ALA A 119 -0.83 -8.34 -0.48
N GLU A 120 -0.36 -9.40 -1.12
CA GLU A 120 0.71 -9.30 -2.10
C GLU A 120 0.13 -8.70 -3.38
N SER A 121 0.81 -7.71 -3.95
CA SER A 121 0.39 -7.14 -5.23
C SER A 121 0.52 -8.16 -6.35
N GLU A 122 -0.36 -8.09 -7.33
CA GLU A 122 -0.25 -8.91 -8.53
C GLU A 122 1.10 -8.69 -9.24
N GLY A 123 1.81 -9.78 -9.57
CA GLY A 123 3.11 -9.70 -10.25
C GLY A 123 4.32 -9.43 -9.35
N TYR A 124 4.16 -9.44 -8.02
CA TYR A 124 5.30 -9.41 -7.12
C TYR A 124 6.25 -10.59 -7.35
N ASN A 125 7.54 -10.29 -7.49
CA ASN A 125 8.58 -11.29 -7.61
C ASN A 125 9.71 -10.96 -6.63
N PRO A 126 9.91 -11.77 -5.57
CA PRO A 126 10.92 -11.51 -4.55
C PRO A 126 12.36 -11.56 -5.10
N LYS A 127 12.57 -12.12 -6.31
CA LYS A 127 13.88 -12.16 -6.96
C LYS A 127 14.24 -10.87 -7.70
N ILE A 128 13.30 -9.95 -7.88
CA ILE A 128 13.52 -8.62 -8.46
C ILE A 128 13.74 -7.59 -7.32
N ALA A 129 14.32 -8.04 -6.20
CA ALA A 129 14.44 -7.25 -4.98
C ALA A 129 15.16 -5.89 -5.22
N GLU A 130 14.38 -4.84 -4.96
CA GLU A 130 14.75 -3.43 -4.73
C GLU A 130 15.48 -2.68 -5.85
N PRO A 131 14.76 -2.26 -6.92
CA PRO A 131 15.14 -1.02 -7.59
C PRO A 131 14.97 0.15 -6.61
N ILE A 132 15.91 1.10 -6.60
CA ILE A 132 15.65 2.43 -6.04
C ILE A 132 14.48 2.98 -6.83
N ILE A 133 13.34 3.14 -6.18
CA ILE A 133 12.12 3.55 -6.85
C ILE A 133 12.14 5.07 -6.90
N GLU A 134 12.50 5.61 -8.07
CA GLU A 134 12.43 7.05 -8.32
C GLU A 134 10.96 7.53 -8.35
N TYR A 135 10.02 6.64 -8.73
CA TYR A 135 8.59 6.94 -8.84
C TYR A 135 7.72 5.91 -8.16
N VAL A 136 7.05 6.30 -7.06
CA VAL A 136 5.94 5.48 -6.52
C VAL A 136 4.76 5.64 -7.49
N HIS A 137 4.59 4.68 -8.40
CA HIS A 137 3.39 4.57 -9.21
C HIS A 137 2.43 3.55 -8.58
N HIS A 138 1.13 3.68 -8.84
CA HIS A 138 0.08 2.75 -8.41
C HIS A 138 0.29 1.28 -8.86
N ASN A 139 1.32 1.00 -9.67
CA ASN A 139 1.61 -0.31 -10.27
C ASN A 139 2.93 -0.93 -9.77
N ILE A 140 3.53 -0.41 -8.70
CA ILE A 140 4.70 -1.07 -8.10
C ILE A 140 4.26 -2.30 -7.35
N SER A 141 4.98 -3.39 -7.57
CA SER A 141 4.76 -4.60 -6.82
C SER A 141 5.32 -4.51 -5.39
N HIS A 142 4.57 -4.98 -4.41
CA HIS A 142 4.95 -5.06 -3.01
C HIS A 142 4.57 -6.44 -2.42
N PRO A 143 5.32 -6.93 -1.42
CA PRO A 143 4.92 -8.11 -0.68
C PRO A 143 3.71 -7.80 0.22
N ALA A 144 3.07 -8.84 0.73
CA ALA A 144 2.19 -8.70 1.90
C ALA A 144 3.02 -8.43 3.17
N GLY A 145 2.44 -7.70 4.11
CA GLY A 145 3.05 -7.32 5.38
C GLY A 145 3.80 -6.00 5.33
N HIS A 146 4.63 -5.76 6.34
CA HIS A 146 5.41 -4.53 6.47
C HIS A 146 6.51 -4.45 5.40
N HIS A 147 6.50 -3.39 4.59
CA HIS A 147 7.46 -3.16 3.53
C HIS A 147 7.92 -1.70 3.48
N CYS A 148 9.21 -1.49 3.18
CA CYS A 148 9.83 -0.17 3.04
C CYS A 148 10.30 0.05 1.61
N PHE A 149 9.83 1.12 0.98
CA PHE A 149 10.32 1.55 -0.33
C PHE A 149 11.52 2.48 -0.15
N LYS A 150 12.63 2.15 -0.82
CA LYS A 150 13.80 3.04 -0.92
C LYS A 150 13.56 4.06 -2.04
N LEU A 151 13.53 5.34 -1.66
CA LEU A 151 13.16 6.46 -2.54
C LEU A 151 14.29 7.49 -2.60
N LYS A 152 14.33 8.22 -3.71
CA LYS A 152 15.18 9.40 -3.89
C LYS A 152 14.32 10.63 -4.02
N LEU A 153 14.86 11.77 -3.60
CA LEU A 153 14.27 13.06 -3.91
C LEU A 153 14.27 13.29 -5.42
N ASP A 154 13.15 13.79 -5.93
CA ASP A 154 13.03 14.10 -7.35
C ASP A 154 14.03 15.19 -7.76
N SER A 155 14.45 15.18 -9.03
CA SER A 155 15.37 16.19 -9.63
C SER A 155 14.97 17.63 -9.33
N TRP A 156 13.68 17.94 -9.52
CA TRP A 156 13.14 19.29 -9.30
C TRP A 156 13.15 19.72 -7.82
N ALA A 157 13.21 18.78 -6.86
CA ALA A 157 13.18 19.10 -5.44
C ALA A 157 14.52 19.68 -4.96
N HIS A 158 15.65 19.21 -5.51
CA HIS A 158 16.98 19.64 -5.07
C HIS A 158 17.56 20.83 -5.84
N GLU A 159 17.06 21.17 -7.03
CA GLU A 159 17.61 22.25 -7.87
C GLU A 159 17.75 23.60 -7.14
N LYS A 160 16.77 23.96 -6.31
CA LYS A 160 16.77 25.21 -5.53
C LYS A 160 17.76 25.18 -4.36
N CYS A 161 17.96 24.02 -3.77
CA CYS A 161 18.78 23.83 -2.58
C CYS A 161 20.26 23.65 -2.92
N GLU A 162 20.57 23.03 -4.06
CA GLU A 162 21.94 22.94 -4.57
C GLU A 162 22.50 24.32 -4.91
N LYS A 163 21.70 25.21 -5.51
CA LYS A 163 22.09 26.60 -5.79
C LYS A 163 22.35 27.43 -4.53
N LYS A 164 21.89 26.97 -3.36
CA LYS A 164 22.12 27.62 -2.05
C LYS A 164 23.31 27.05 -1.30
N LYS A 165 23.86 25.88 -1.67
CA LYS A 165 25.08 25.36 -1.04
C LYS A 165 26.21 26.33 -1.37
N PRO A 166 26.92 26.90 -0.38
CA PRO A 166 28.05 27.78 -0.66
C PRO A 166 29.06 27.00 -1.51
N GLN A 167 29.54 27.61 -2.60
CA GLN A 167 30.63 27.04 -3.36
C GLN A 167 31.82 26.92 -2.42
N ALA A 168 32.18 25.69 -2.08
CA ALA A 168 33.43 25.40 -1.40
C ALA A 168 34.55 25.76 -2.39
N ASN A 169 35.17 26.92 -2.17
CA ASN A 169 36.46 27.28 -2.75
C ASN A 169 37.58 26.51 -2.06
#